data_AF-A0A7C2TPC3-F1
#
_entry.id   AF-A0A7C2TPC3-F1
#
_cell.length_a   1.000
_cell.length_b   1.000
_cell.length_c   1.000
_cell.angle_alpha   90.00
_cell.angle_beta   90.00
_cell.angle_gamma   90.00
#
_symmetry.space_group_name_H-M   'P 1'
#
loop_
_entity.id
_entity.type
_entity.pdbx_description
1 polymer ?
#
loop_
_entity_poly.entity_id
_entity_poly.type
_entity_poly.pdbx_seq_one_letter_code
_entity_poly.pdbx_strand_id
1 'polypeptide(L)' 'MTLKFNANITIDAKEKTKSIFDSINIDNKFYPDNPTNTKISLKDVISISIEAKQLSHLRANLNS' A
#
# COMPACT_ATOMS: atom_id res chain seq x y z
N MET A 1 -0.99 -9.54 -23.89
CA MET A 1 -0.01 -9.22 -22.83
C MET A 1 -0.70 -8.37 -21.77
N THR A 2 -0.80 -8.84 -20.53
CA THR A 2 -1.28 -8.00 -19.43
C THR A 2 -0.09 -7.19 -18.92
N LEU A 3 -0.15 -5.87 -19.00
CA LEU A 3 0.90 -4.99 -18.46
C LEU A 3 0.90 -5.10 -16.93
N LYS A 4 2.09 -5.10 -16.32
CA LYS A 4 2.26 -5.05 -14.87
C LYS A 4 2.57 -3.63 -14.46
N PHE A 5 1.70 -3.04 -13.64
CA PHE A 5 1.88 -1.72 -13.06
C PHE A 5 2.29 -1.88 -11.60
N ASN A 6 3.22 -1.04 -11.14
CA ASN A 6 3.66 -1.05 -9.75
C ASN A 6 3.82 0.38 -9.22
N ALA A 7 3.62 0.53 -7.90
CA ALA A 7 3.98 1.73 -7.16
C ALA A 7 4.62 1.33 -5.83
N ASN A 8 5.63 2.10 -5.43
CA ASN A 8 6.26 2.00 -4.12
C ASN A 8 6.16 3.36 -3.43
N ILE A 9 5.58 3.37 -2.23
CA ILE A 9 5.45 4.57 -1.40
C ILE A 9 6.28 4.33 -0.13
N THR A 10 7.09 5.33 0.21
CA THR A 10 7.86 5.36 1.46
C THR A 10 7.40 6.56 2.27
N ILE A 11 7.01 6.32 3.53
CA ILE A 11 6.56 7.37 4.44
C ILE A 11 7.46 7.35 5.68
N ASP A 12 8.12 8.47 5.92
CA ASP A 12 8.85 8.76 7.15
C ASP A 12 8.12 9.86 7.92
N ALA A 13 7.60 9.50 9.09
CA ALA A 13 6.93 10.41 10.01
C ALA A 13 7.64 10.51 11.37
N LYS A 14 8.94 10.16 11.41
CA LYS A 14 9.78 10.15 12.62
C LYS A 14 9.12 9.35 13.75
N GLU A 15 8.93 9.97 14.91
CA GLU A 15 8.34 9.34 16.11
C GLU A 15 6.91 8.86 15.90
N LYS A 16 6.19 9.39 14.90
CA LYS A 16 4.80 9.00 14.60
C LYS A 16 4.67 7.87 13.58
N THR A 17 5.78 7.41 12.99
CA THR A 17 5.77 6.36 11.95
C THR A 17 5.04 5.11 12.42
N LYS A 18 5.30 4.64 13.64
CA LYS A 18 4.65 3.45 14.19
C LYS A 18 3.14 3.64 14.39
N SER A 19 2.72 4.74 14.99
CA SER A 19 1.29 5.01 15.23
C SER A 19 0.51 5.16 13.92
N ILE A 20 1.11 5.77 12.89
CA ILE A 20 0.51 5.85 11.55
C ILE A 20 0.43 4.45 10.93
N PHE A 21 1.48 3.64 11.01
CA PHE A 21 1.47 2.27 10.52
C PHE A 21 0.36 1.43 11.19
N ASP A 22 0.26 1.50 12.51
CA ASP A 22 -0.75 0.75 13.25
C ASP A 22 -2.18 1.15 12.81
N SER A 23 -2.40 2.45 12.55
CA SER A 23 -3.69 2.93 12.02
C SER A 23 -4.01 2.38 10.64
N ILE A 24 -3.07 2.42 9.68
CA ILE A 24 -3.34 2.01 8.29
C ILE A 24 -3.32 0.48 8.10
N ASN A 25 -2.58 -0.24 8.94
CA ASN A 25 -2.47 -1.70 8.86
C ASN A 25 -3.76 -2.40 9.32
N ILE A 26 -4.59 -1.72 10.11
CA ILE A 26 -5.92 -2.21 10.49
C ILE A 26 -6.80 -2.31 9.23
N ASP A 27 -6.85 -1.28 8.40
CA ASP A 27 -7.70 -1.24 7.19
C ASP A 27 -7.32 -2.33 6.17
N ASN A 28 -6.02 -2.59 5.99
CA ASN A 28 -5.56 -3.61 5.03
C ASN A 28 -5.90 -5.06 5.46
N LYS A 29 -6.17 -5.30 6.75
CA LYS A 29 -6.58 -6.64 7.24
C LYS A 29 -8.05 -6.98 6.92
N PHE A 30 -8.89 -5.98 6.61
CA PHE A 30 -10.32 -6.18 6.41
C PHE A 30 -10.72 -6.38 4.93
N TYR A 31 -9.83 -6.14 3.97
CA TYR A 31 -10.11 -6.28 2.53
C TYR A 31 -9.12 -7.22 1.82
N PRO A 32 -9.22 -8.55 2.05
CA PRO A 32 -8.32 -9.52 1.42
C PRO A 32 -8.51 -9.63 -0.11
N ASP A 33 -9.71 -9.34 -0.63
CA ASP A 33 -10.02 -9.35 -2.06
C ASP A 33 -9.91 -7.95 -2.67
N ASN A 34 -8.68 -7.48 -2.86
CA ASN A 34 -8.40 -6.25 -3.62
C ASN A 34 -7.91 -6.63 -5.03
N PRO A 35 -8.38 -5.97 -6.12
CA PRO A 35 -7.87 -6.18 -7.47
C PRO A 35 -6.37 -5.84 -7.65
N THR A 36 -5.73 -5.28 -6.62
CA THR A 36 -4.28 -5.04 -6.53
C THR A 36 -3.65 -5.86 -5.40
N ASN A 37 -2.41 -6.28 -5.61
CA ASN A 37 -1.60 -6.93 -4.58
C ASN A 37 -0.85 -5.83 -3.80
N THR A 38 -1.39 -5.46 -2.64
CA THR A 38 -0.84 -4.41 -1.77
C THR A 38 -0.13 -5.02 -0.56
N LYS A 39 1.14 -4.65 -0.35
CA LYS A 39 1.95 -5.06 0.80
C LYS A 39 2.38 -3.84 1.58
N ILE A 40 2.12 -3.85 2.88
CA ILE A 40 2.50 -2.79 3.81
C ILE A 40 3.45 -3.39 4.84
N SER A 41 4.55 -2.70 5.13
CA SER A 41 5.53 -3.13 6.13
C SER A 41 6.10 -1.94 6.90
N LEU A 42 6.52 -2.20 8.13
CA LEU A 42 7.16 -1.22 9.02
C LEU A 42 8.57 -1.69 9.35
N LYS A 43 9.57 -0.84 9.07
CA LYS A 43 10.92 -0.90 9.64
C LYS A 43 11.17 0.44 10.35
N ASP A 44 12.10 1.25 9.86
CA ASP A 44 12.30 2.64 10.31
C ASP A 44 11.28 3.61 9.64
N VAL A 45 10.80 3.21 8.47
CA VAL A 45 9.80 3.91 7.66
C VAL A 45 8.67 2.94 7.31
N ILE A 46 7.53 3.49 6.90
CA ILE A 46 6.45 2.70 6.31
C ILE A 46 6.78 2.49 4.84
N SER A 47 6.70 1.24 4.38
CA SER A 47 6.84 0.89 2.97
C SER A 47 5.57 0.22 2.46
N ILE A 48 4.97 0.80 1.42
CA ILE A 48 3.78 0.30 0.75
C ILE A 48 4.15 -0.04 -0.69
N SER A 49 3.96 -1.29 -1.08
CA SER A 49 4.14 -1.78 -2.46
C SER A 49 2.81 -2.22 -3.03
N ILE A 50 2.43 -1.69 -4.19
CA ILE A 50 1.16 -2.01 -4.86
C ILE A 50 1.48 -2.54 -6.25
N GLU A 51 0.96 -3.72 -6.57
CA GLU A 51 1.03 -4.29 -7.92
C GLU A 51 -0.36 -4.45 -8.51
N ALA A 52 -0.53 -4.06 -9.78
CA ALA A 52 -1.80 -4.14 -10.49
C ALA A 52 -1.62 -4.62 -11.93
N LYS A 53 -2.65 -5.30 -12.45
CA LYS A 53 -2.75 -5.69 -13.87
C LYS A 53 -3.33 -4.59 -14.76
N GLN A 54 -3.92 -3.56 -14.16
CA GLN A 54 -4.53 -2.43 -14.85
C GLN A 54 -4.16 -1.11 -14.15
N LEU A 55 -3.85 -0.08 -14.93
CA LEU A 55 -3.48 1.24 -14.41
C LEU A 55 -4.61 1.88 -13.60
N SER A 56 -5.88 1.65 -13.98
CA SER A 56 -7.06 2.12 -13.26
C SER A 56 -7.13 1.55 -11.84
N HIS A 57 -6.81 0.27 -11.65
CA HIS A 57 -6.77 -0.37 -10.33
C HIS A 57 -5.63 0.19 -9.47
N LEU A 58 -4.44 0.40 -10.06
CA LEU A 58 -3.33 1.05 -9.35
C LEU A 58 -3.73 2.45 -8.87
N ARG A 59 -4.30 3.27 -9.76
CA ARG A 59 -4.77 4.63 -9.43
C ARG A 59 -5.84 4.63 -8.34
N ALA A 60 -6.80 3.70 -8.41
CA ALA A 60 -7.84 3.59 -7.39
C ALA A 60 -7.26 3.21 -6.03
N ASN A 61 -6.32 2.26 -5.97
CA ASN A 61 -5.69 1.84 -4.71
C ASN A 61 -4.84 2.97 -4.10
N LEU A 62 -4.11 3.73 -4.92
CA LEU A 62 -3.33 4.90 -4.47
C LEU A 62 -4.18 6.04 -3.89
N ASN A 63 -5.44 6.14 -4.31
CA ASN A 63 -6.36 7.21 -3.89
C ASN A 63 -7.25 6.81 -2.70
N SER A 64 -7.23 5.54 -2.31
CA SER A 64 -7.98 5.02 -1.18
C SER A 64 -7.25 5.25 0.13
#